data_AF-A0A945FPB6-F1
#
_entry.id   AF-A0A945FPB6-F1
#
_cell.length_a   1.000
_cell.length_b   1.000
_cell.length_c   1.000
_cell.angle_alpha   90.00
_cell.angle_beta   90.00
_cell.angle_gamma   90.00
#
_symmetry.space_group_name_H-M   'P 1'
#
loop_
_entity.id
_entity.type
_entity.pdbx_description
1 polymer ?
#
loop_
_entity_poly.entity_id
_entity_poly.type
_entity_poly.pdbx_seq_one_letter_code
_entity_poly.pdbx_strand_id
1 'polypeptide(L)' 'MFQLLLDTADVKKIAEINEYLPVYGVTTNPSIMSGSGKGVNYVLPAIVEVLG' A
#
# COMPACT_ATOMS: atom_id res chain seq x y z
N MET A 1 -15.64 7.88 -13.05
CA MET A 1 -15.36 6.71 -12.19
C MET A 1 -14.37 7.16 -11.13
N PHE A 2 -14.62 6.90 -9.86
CA PHE A 2 -13.72 7.29 -8.77
C PHE A 2 -12.61 6.23 -8.59
N GLN A 3 -11.40 6.67 -8.23
CA GLN A 3 -10.27 5.80 -7.92
C GLN A 3 -9.92 5.96 -6.44
N LEU A 4 -10.07 4.88 -5.66
CA LEU A 4 -9.67 4.88 -4.26
C LEU A 4 -8.17 4.61 -4.15
N LEU A 5 -7.41 5.61 -3.69
CA LEU A 5 -5.99 5.48 -3.39
C LEU A 5 -5.77 5.49 -1.88
N LEU A 6 -4.94 4.58 -1.38
CA LEU A 6 -4.53 4.55 0.04
C LEU A 6 -3.17 5.25 0.21
N ASP A 7 -3.05 6.16 1.18
CA ASP A 7 -1.79 6.87 1.46
C ASP A 7 -1.02 6.20 2.61
N THR A 8 -0.38 5.08 2.32
CA THR A 8 0.28 4.23 3.33
C THR A 8 1.31 3.27 2.73
N ALA A 9 2.22 2.76 3.56
CA ALA A 9 3.14 1.67 3.23
C ALA A 9 2.90 0.41 4.10
N ASP A 10 1.81 0.40 4.87
CA ASP A 10 1.45 -0.73 5.73
C ASP A 10 0.73 -1.81 4.91
N VAL A 11 1.50 -2.80 4.47
CA VAL A 11 1.03 -3.93 3.65
C VAL A 11 -0.16 -4.64 4.27
N LYS A 12 -0.21 -4.79 5.60
CA LYS A 12 -1.32 -5.49 6.27
C LYS A 12 -2.61 -4.71 6.17
N LYS A 13 -2.56 -3.40 6.40
CA LYS A 13 -3.73 -2.53 6.26
C LYS A 13 -4.19 -2.41 4.81
N ILE A 14 -3.25 -2.39 3.85
CA ILE A 14 -3.59 -2.38 2.43
C ILE A 14 -4.37 -3.64 2.07
N ALA A 15 -3.90 -4.83 2.50
CA ALA A 15 -4.60 -6.08 2.27
C ALA A 15 -6.02 -6.07 2.89
N GLU A 16 -6.13 -5.70 4.17
CA GLU A 16 -7.42 -5.62 4.87
C GLU A 16 -8.40 -4.67 4.16
N ILE A 17 -7.96 -3.49 3.73
CA ILE A 17 -8.83 -2.54 3.04
C ILE A 17 -9.21 -3.04 1.63
N ASN A 18 -8.26 -3.67 0.92
CA ASN A 18 -8.49 -4.21 -0.43
C ASN A 18 -9.51 -5.37 -0.42
N GLU A 19 -9.68 -6.08 0.71
CA GLU A 19 -10.74 -7.09 0.86
C GLU A 19 -12.15 -6.49 0.88
N TYR A 20 -12.32 -5.25 1.35
CA TYR A 20 -13.63 -4.63 1.56
C TYR A 20 -13.96 -3.49 0.58
N LEU A 21 -12.95 -2.81 0.03
CA LEU A 21 -13.12 -1.65 -0.83
C LEU A 21 -12.38 -1.84 -2.17
N PRO A 22 -12.91 -1.27 -3.27
CA PRO A 22 -12.26 -1.34 -4.58
C PRO A 22 -11.05 -0.39 -4.64
N VAL A 23 -9.94 -0.80 -4.03
CA VAL A 23 -8.69 -0.04 -4.03
C VAL A 23 -8.10 -0.05 -5.43
N TYR A 24 -7.87 1.14 -5.98
CA TYR A 24 -7.22 1.29 -7.28
C TYR A 24 -5.69 1.26 -7.17
N GLY A 25 -5.14 1.69 -6.03
CA GLY A 25 -3.71 1.71 -5.80
C GLY A 25 -3.33 2.38 -4.50
N VAL A 26 -2.03 2.63 -4.36
CA VAL A 26 -1.41 3.18 -3.15
C VAL A 26 -0.50 4.34 -3.52
N THR A 27 -0.57 5.42 -2.75
CA THR A 27 0.44 6.49 -2.76
C THR A 27 1.33 6.36 -1.54
N THR A 28 2.60 6.73 -1.70
CA THR A 28 3.55 6.76 -0.61
C THR A 28 4.58 7.85 -0.82
N ASN A 29 5.33 8.16 0.22
CA ASN A 29 6.42 9.12 0.21
C ASN A 29 7.54 8.63 1.17
N PRO A 30 8.75 9.23 1.14
CA PRO A 30 9.85 8.79 1.99
C PRO A 30 9.51 8.75 3.49
N SER A 31 8.69 9.67 3.99
CA SER A 31 8.27 9.69 5.40
C SER A 31 7.38 8.50 5.75
N ILE A 32 6.39 8.18 4.91
CA ILE A 32 5.52 7.00 5.08
C ILE A 32 6.36 5.70 5.00
N MET A 33 7.27 5.63 4.03
CA MET A 33 8.14 4.47 3.83
C MET A 33 9.06 4.22 5.03
N SER A 34 9.58 5.27 5.66
CA SER A 34 10.46 5.16 6.83
C SER A 34 9.79 4.45 8.02
N GLY A 35 8.46 4.57 8.15
CA GLY A 35 7.68 3.91 9.20
C GLY A 35 7.61 2.38 9.07
N SER A 36 7.91 1.82 7.90
CA SER A 36 7.90 0.37 7.68
C SER A 36 9.10 -0.37 8.27
N GLY A 37 10.20 0.35 8.57
CA GLY A 37 11.49 -0.23 8.97
C GLY A 37 12.15 -1.10 7.89
N LYS A 38 11.61 -1.12 6.67
CA LYS A 38 12.06 -1.94 5.54
C LYS A 38 12.40 -1.06 4.35
N GLY A 39 13.31 -1.55 3.50
CA GLY A 39 13.71 -0.86 2.27
C GLY A 39 12.61 -0.87 1.21
N VAL A 40 12.70 0.07 0.27
CA VAL A 40 11.77 0.22 -0.87
C VAL A 40 11.64 -1.08 -1.67
N ASN A 41 12.76 -1.78 -1.88
CA ASN A 41 12.83 -3.06 -2.61
C ASN A 41 12.08 -4.21 -1.91
N TYR A 42 11.72 -4.06 -0.63
CA TYR A 42 10.87 -5.01 0.08
C TYR A 42 9.41 -4.55 0.06
N VAL A 43 9.16 -3.28 0.34
CA VAL A 43 7.81 -2.76 0.56
C VAL A 43 7.01 -2.70 -0.74
N LEU A 44 7.59 -2.21 -1.85
CA LEU A 44 6.84 -2.07 -3.10
C LEU A 44 6.38 -3.43 -3.66
N PRO A 45 7.22 -4.49 -3.72
CA PRO A 45 6.75 -5.80 -4.16
C PRO A 45 5.64 -6.37 -3.26
N ALA A 46 5.75 -6.18 -1.94
CA ALA A 46 4.73 -6.66 -1.01
C ALA A 46 3.40 -5.91 -1.16
N ILE A 47 3.42 -4.61 -1.49
CA ILE A 47 2.21 -3.84 -1.81
C ILE A 47 1.57 -4.36 -3.11
N VAL A 48 2.37 -4.62 -4.15
CA VAL A 48 1.87 -5.17 -5.42
C VAL A 48 1.21 -6.54 -5.19
N GLU A 49 1.84 -7.40 -4.38
CA GLU A 49 1.31 -8.73 -4.07
C GLU A 49 -0.09 -8.69 -3.43
N VAL A 50 -0.36 -7.73 -2.55
CA VAL A 50 -1.67 -7.62 -1.86
C VAL A 50 -2.74 -6.88 -2.64
N LEU A 51 -2.37 -6.10 -3.66
CA LEU A 51 -3.30 -5.41 -4.54
C LEU A 51 -3.81 -6.32 -5.68
N GLY A 52 -3.03 -7.35 -6.04
CA GLY A 52 -3.29 -8.21 -7.21
C GLY A 52 -2.83 -7.61 -8.52
#